data_AF-A0A6M3K320-F1
#
_entry.id   AF-A0A6M3K320-F1
#
_cell.length_a   1.000
_cell.length_b   1.000
_cell.length_c   1.000
_cell.angle_alpha   90.00
_cell.angle_beta   90.00
_cell.angle_gamma   90.00
#
_symmetry.space_group_name_H-M   'P 1'
#
loop_
_entity.id
_entity.type
_entity.pdbx_description
1 polymer ?
#
loop_
_entity_poly.entity_id
_entity_poly.type
_entity_poly.pdbx_seq_one_letter_code
_entity_poly.pdbx_strand_id
1 'polypeptide(L)'
;MQPTTDVINDEELNKATDLLMSCLPDHAEELIHELAKDYQLPYWQVFAGVVYAAHLQGSMSGFTTEPAWAEGVKHYIYRCKQCGQEFKPTHVGQLYCTTLCGNTATEQVATYIELKVATNDKHEPTPAITNDAESIASDDFASRLSALTKKTDSGWTGQPDIPAGA
;
A
#
# COMPACT_ATOMS: atom_id res chain seq x y z
N MET A 1 -25.74 -10.14 29.88
CA MET A 1 -26.03 -9.17 28.81
C MET A 1 -26.41 -9.97 27.57
N GLN A 2 -27.65 -9.88 27.11
CA GLN A 2 -28.02 -10.46 25.82
C GLN A 2 -27.59 -9.47 24.73
N PRO A 3 -26.93 -9.92 23.65
CA PRO A 3 -26.60 -9.06 22.53
C PRO A 3 -27.91 -8.64 21.86
N THR A 4 -28.17 -7.33 21.82
CA THR A 4 -29.22 -6.77 20.98
C THR A 4 -28.74 -6.87 19.54
N THR A 5 -29.33 -7.79 18.78
CA THR A 5 -29.21 -7.80 17.33
C THR A 5 -30.11 -6.70 16.78
N ASP A 6 -29.62 -5.47 16.82
CA ASP A 6 -30.23 -4.40 16.04
C ASP A 6 -30.08 -4.76 14.56
N VAL A 7 -31.22 -4.90 13.89
CA VAL A 7 -31.27 -5.22 12.47
C VAL A 7 -30.92 -3.94 11.72
N ILE A 8 -29.71 -3.89 11.16
CA ILE A 8 -29.27 -2.80 10.30
C ILE A 8 -30.17 -2.77 9.07
N ASN A 9 -30.85 -1.65 8.82
CA ASN A 9 -31.74 -1.48 7.68
C ASN A 9 -31.05 -0.73 6.52
N ASP A 10 -31.69 -0.71 5.33
CA ASP A 10 -31.14 -0.07 4.14
C ASP A 10 -30.91 1.44 4.31
N GLU A 11 -31.73 2.12 5.12
CA GLU A 11 -31.58 3.55 5.37
C GLU A 11 -30.27 3.84 6.14
N GLU A 12 -29.95 3.02 7.13
CA GLU A 12 -28.71 3.11 7.90
C GLU A 12 -27.48 2.80 7.04
N LEU A 13 -27.57 1.80 6.15
CA LEU A 13 -26.50 1.47 5.21
C LEU A 13 -26.24 2.59 4.21
N ASN A 14 -27.31 3.24 3.70
CA ASN A 14 -27.17 4.41 2.84
C ASN A 14 -26.52 5.58 3.58
N LYS A 15 -26.95 5.90 4.81
CA LYS A 15 -26.31 6.95 5.62
C LYS A 15 -24.84 6.66 5.89
N ALA A 16 -24.49 5.41 6.19
CA ALA A 16 -23.10 4.99 6.39
C ALA A 16 -22.28 5.15 5.09
N THR A 17 -22.88 4.83 3.94
CA THR A 17 -22.25 4.99 2.63
C THR A 17 -22.03 6.46 2.31
N ASP A 18 -23.01 7.34 2.54
CA ASP A 18 -22.88 8.78 2.32
C ASP A 18 -21.72 9.37 3.14
N LEU A 19 -21.60 8.96 4.41
CA LEU A 19 -20.49 9.35 5.27
C LEU A 19 -19.14 8.90 4.70
N LEU A 20 -19.05 7.65 4.21
CA LEU A 20 -17.81 7.11 3.62
C LEU A 20 -17.49 7.75 2.26
N MET A 21 -18.49 8.03 1.43
CA MET A 21 -18.33 8.70 0.14
C MET A 21 -17.81 10.13 0.31
N SER A 22 -18.21 10.82 1.38
CA SER A 22 -17.69 12.18 1.69
C SER A 22 -16.18 12.22 1.96
N CYS A 23 -15.56 11.06 2.19
CA CYS A 23 -14.11 10.92 2.35
C CYS A 23 -13.39 10.62 1.02
N LEU A 24 -14.12 10.37 -0.06
CA LEU A 24 -13.55 10.08 -1.37
C LEU A 24 -13.43 11.39 -2.18
N PRO A 25 -12.59 11.43 -3.22
CA PRO A 25 -12.55 12.53 -4.17
C PRO A 25 -13.89 12.69 -4.91
N ASP A 26 -14.25 13.93 -5.27
CA ASP A 26 -15.53 14.28 -5.92
C ASP A 26 -15.88 13.40 -7.14
N HIS A 27 -14.88 12.98 -7.93
CA HIS A 27 -15.10 12.15 -9.12
C HIS A 27 -15.48 10.69 -8.80
N ALA A 28 -15.16 10.20 -7.59
CA ALA A 28 -15.54 8.85 -7.17
C ALA A 28 -17.04 8.77 -6.85
N GLU A 29 -17.61 9.83 -6.30
CA GLU A 29 -19.05 9.93 -6.03
C GLU A 29 -19.85 9.87 -7.33
N GLU A 30 -19.45 10.65 -8.35
CA GLU A 30 -20.10 10.65 -9.66
C GLU A 30 -20.12 9.25 -10.30
N LEU A 31 -18.98 8.55 -10.28
CA LEU A 31 -18.88 7.17 -10.80
C LEU A 31 -19.82 6.21 -10.07
N ILE A 32 -19.88 6.27 -8.73
CA ILE A 32 -20.77 5.40 -7.95
C ILE A 32 -22.24 5.71 -8.25
N HIS A 33 -22.58 6.99 -8.42
CA HIS A 33 -23.93 7.41 -8.79
C HIS A 33 -24.36 6.90 -10.17
N GLU A 34 -23.49 6.99 -11.16
CA GLU A 34 -23.74 6.46 -12.50
C GLU A 34 -23.93 4.94 -12.47
N LEU A 35 -23.05 4.22 -11.79
CA LEU A 35 -23.15 2.76 -11.65
C LEU A 35 -24.42 2.33 -10.92
N ALA A 36 -24.78 2.99 -9.81
CA ALA A 36 -26.02 2.69 -9.08
C ALA A 36 -27.26 2.88 -9.96
N LYS A 37 -27.28 3.94 -10.77
CA LYS A 37 -28.36 4.22 -11.71
C LYS A 37 -28.44 3.17 -12.83
N ASP A 38 -27.31 2.84 -13.45
CA ASP A 38 -27.26 1.93 -14.60
C ASP A 38 -27.65 0.49 -14.22
N TYR A 39 -27.24 0.04 -13.03
CA TYR A 39 -27.53 -1.29 -12.53
C TYR A 39 -28.79 -1.37 -11.65
N GLN A 40 -29.43 -0.24 -11.35
CA GLN A 40 -30.58 -0.13 -10.44
C GLN A 40 -30.30 -0.75 -9.06
N LEU A 41 -29.10 -0.51 -8.52
CA LEU A 41 -28.66 -1.04 -7.23
C LEU A 41 -28.63 0.07 -6.17
N PRO A 42 -28.87 -0.26 -4.89
CA PRO A 42 -28.61 0.66 -3.79
C PRO A 42 -27.15 1.13 -3.77
N TYR A 43 -26.91 2.40 -3.43
CA TYR A 43 -25.56 3.00 -3.40
C TYR A 43 -24.58 2.20 -2.55
N TRP A 44 -25.02 1.75 -1.37
CA TRP A 44 -24.19 0.98 -0.46
C TRP A 44 -23.69 -0.34 -1.08
N GLN A 45 -24.48 -0.97 -1.95
CA GLN A 45 -24.08 -2.21 -2.63
C GLN A 45 -23.03 -1.94 -3.70
N VAL A 46 -23.20 -0.87 -4.47
CA VAL A 46 -22.23 -0.45 -5.49
C VAL A 46 -20.91 -0.08 -4.82
N PHE A 47 -20.95 0.76 -3.78
CA PHE A 47 -19.78 1.14 -3.01
C PHE A 47 -19.07 -0.10 -2.42
N ALA A 48 -19.80 -1.01 -1.78
CA ALA A 48 -19.23 -2.24 -1.25
C ALA A 48 -18.58 -3.11 -2.35
N GLY A 49 -19.21 -3.19 -3.53
CA GLY A 49 -18.67 -3.90 -4.69
C GLY A 49 -17.35 -3.29 -5.20
N VAL A 50 -17.27 -1.95 -5.27
CA VAL A 50 -16.05 -1.24 -5.66
C VAL A 50 -14.92 -1.49 -4.66
N VAL A 51 -15.21 -1.38 -3.36
CA VAL A 51 -14.24 -1.65 -2.29
C VAL A 51 -13.76 -3.11 -2.34
N TYR A 52 -14.68 -4.06 -2.53
CA TYR A 52 -14.34 -5.48 -2.66
C TYR A 52 -13.48 -5.77 -3.90
N ALA A 53 -13.81 -5.15 -5.05
CA ALA A 53 -13.02 -5.28 -6.27
C ALA A 53 -11.60 -4.71 -6.09
N ALA A 54 -11.48 -3.54 -5.45
CA ALA A 54 -10.18 -2.94 -5.12
C ALA A 54 -9.38 -3.85 -4.16
N HIS A 55 -10.05 -4.48 -3.20
CA HIS A 55 -9.41 -5.44 -2.29
C HIS A 55 -8.85 -6.64 -3.06
N LEU A 56 -9.64 -7.25 -3.95
CA LEU A 56 -9.23 -8.39 -4.76
C LEU A 56 -8.05 -8.06 -5.70
N GLN A 57 -7.98 -6.80 -6.17
CA GLN A 57 -6.89 -6.31 -7.01
C GLN A 57 -5.64 -5.91 -6.22
N GLY A 58 -5.69 -5.94 -4.89
CA GLY A 58 -4.62 -5.44 -4.03
C GLY A 58 -4.41 -3.92 -4.15
N SER A 59 -5.43 -3.20 -4.63
CA SER A 59 -5.41 -1.74 -4.85
C SER A 59 -6.12 -0.97 -3.75
N MET A 60 -6.64 -1.64 -2.70
CA MET A 60 -6.95 -0.97 -1.44
C MET A 60 -5.66 -0.52 -0.75
N SER A 61 -5.08 0.57 -1.24
CA SER A 61 -4.38 1.47 -0.35
C SER A 61 -5.39 2.02 0.67
N GLY A 62 -4.94 2.41 1.85
CA GLY A 62 -5.85 2.93 2.87
C GLY A 62 -6.58 4.15 2.33
N PHE A 63 -7.88 4.00 1.99
CA PHE A 63 -8.75 5.06 1.48
C PHE A 63 -8.70 6.34 2.33
N THR A 64 -8.35 6.21 3.61
CA THR A 64 -8.24 7.32 4.58
C THR A 64 -6.81 7.77 4.87
N THR A 65 -5.79 7.01 4.46
CA THR A 65 -4.39 7.27 4.83
C THR A 65 -3.49 7.57 3.65
N GLU A 66 -3.96 7.42 2.41
CA GLU A 66 -3.10 7.66 1.26
C GLU A 66 -3.11 9.15 0.84
N PRO A 67 -1.99 9.88 1.00
CA PRO A 67 -1.94 11.32 0.71
C PRO A 67 -2.22 11.65 -0.75
N ALA A 68 -2.01 10.67 -1.65
CA ALA A 68 -2.26 10.80 -3.08
C ALA A 68 -3.74 11.03 -3.42
N TRP A 69 -4.66 10.64 -2.54
CA TRP A 69 -6.08 10.89 -2.71
C TRP A 69 -6.46 12.33 -2.32
N ALA A 70 -5.87 12.86 -1.24
CA ALA A 70 -6.13 14.22 -0.76
C ALA A 70 -5.50 15.30 -1.67
N GLU A 71 -4.38 15.01 -2.33
CA GLU A 71 -3.67 16.00 -3.16
C GLU A 71 -4.10 16.01 -4.63
N GLY A 72 -5.09 15.19 -4.99
CA GLY A 72 -5.29 14.73 -6.38
C GLY A 72 -4.12 13.86 -6.81
N VAL A 73 -4.36 12.84 -7.64
CA VAL A 73 -3.29 11.93 -8.08
C VAL A 73 -2.24 12.73 -8.85
N LYS A 74 -1.20 13.21 -8.15
CA LYS A 74 -0.01 13.79 -8.76
C LYS A 74 0.67 12.63 -9.47
N HIS A 75 0.40 12.50 -10.77
CA HIS A 75 1.08 11.52 -11.61
C HIS A 75 2.55 11.91 -11.71
N TYR A 76 3.36 11.41 -10.78
CA TYR A 76 4.81 11.54 -10.86
C TYR A 76 5.29 10.80 -12.12
N ILE A 77 6.20 11.42 -12.86
CA ILE A 77 6.87 10.76 -13.98
C ILE A 77 7.96 9.86 -13.41
N TYR A 78 7.87 8.57 -13.67
CA TYR A 78 8.87 7.56 -13.27
C TYR A 78 9.77 7.24 -14.45
N ARG A 79 11.01 6.81 -14.19
CA ARG A 79 11.84 6.14 -15.20
C ARG A 79 11.70 4.63 -15.10
N CYS A 80 11.42 3.99 -16.23
CA CYS A 80 11.36 2.54 -16.35
C CYS A 80 12.72 1.94 -15.98
N LYS A 81 12.74 0.98 -15.05
CA LYS A 81 14.00 0.32 -14.64
C LYS A 81 14.62 -0.55 -15.74
N GLN A 82 13.85 -0.93 -16.77
CA GLN A 82 14.31 -1.76 -17.88
C GLN A 82 14.82 -0.93 -19.06
N CYS A 83 14.00 -0.04 -19.62
CA CYS A 83 14.35 0.72 -20.82
C CYS A 83 14.80 2.16 -20.55
N GLY A 84 14.72 2.64 -19.30
CA GLY A 84 15.10 4.00 -18.90
C GLY A 84 14.12 5.09 -19.33
N GLN A 85 13.10 4.78 -20.14
CA GLN A 85 12.12 5.76 -20.60
C GLN A 85 11.24 6.27 -19.46
N GLU A 86 10.86 7.53 -19.58
CA GLU A 86 9.92 8.17 -18.66
C GLU A 86 8.49 7.70 -18.95
N PHE A 87 7.75 7.36 -17.91
CA PHE A 87 6.37 6.93 -18.00
C PHE A 87 5.57 7.40 -16.78
N LYS A 88 4.26 7.53 -16.96
CA LYS A 88 3.33 7.77 -15.85
C LYS A 88 2.79 6.42 -15.37
N PRO A 89 3.03 6.04 -14.11
CA PRO A 89 2.50 4.78 -13.58
C PRO A 89 0.97 4.85 -13.53
N THR A 90 0.35 3.74 -13.94
CA THR A 90 -1.10 3.54 -13.87
C THR A 90 -1.55 3.01 -12.52
N HIS A 91 -0.64 2.37 -11.78
CA HIS A 91 -0.86 1.83 -10.44
C HIS A 91 0.34 2.12 -9.55
N VAL A 92 0.10 2.21 -8.25
CA VAL A 92 1.15 2.41 -7.24
C VAL A 92 2.13 1.24 -7.30
N GLY A 93 3.42 1.54 -7.24
CA GLY A 93 4.48 0.52 -7.29
C GLY A 93 4.84 0.03 -8.69
N GLN A 94 4.22 0.54 -9.76
CA GLN A 94 4.61 0.19 -11.13
C GLN A 94 6.07 0.61 -11.41
N LEU A 95 6.96 -0.36 -11.66
CA LEU A 95 8.39 -0.12 -11.91
C LEU A 95 8.77 -0.07 -13.40
N TYR A 96 7.88 -0.55 -14.26
CA TYR A 96 8.13 -0.75 -15.69
C TYR A 96 7.05 -0.08 -16.53
N CYS A 97 7.44 0.55 -17.63
CA CYS A 97 6.52 1.30 -18.49
C CYS A 97 5.53 0.40 -19.24
N THR A 98 5.88 -0.86 -19.48
CA THR A 98 5.06 -1.83 -20.21
C THR A 98 5.21 -3.23 -19.62
N THR A 99 4.22 -4.09 -19.87
CA THR A 99 4.29 -5.52 -19.53
C THR A 99 5.50 -6.20 -20.17
N LEU A 100 5.85 -5.81 -21.41
CA LEU A 100 7.04 -6.33 -22.08
C LEU A 100 8.31 -6.04 -21.27
N CYS A 101 8.50 -4.79 -20.81
CA CYS A 101 9.64 -4.42 -19.97
C CYS A 101 9.65 -5.19 -18.64
N GLY A 102 8.49 -5.40 -18.02
CA GLY A 102 8.37 -6.17 -16.77
C GLY A 102 8.73 -7.64 -16.95
N ASN A 103 8.30 -8.26 -18.05
CA ASN A 103 8.62 -9.65 -18.37
C ASN A 103 10.11 -9.84 -18.64
N THR A 104 10.71 -8.96 -19.46
CA THR A 104 12.15 -9.03 -19.74
C THR A 104 13.00 -8.85 -18.47
N ALA A 105 12.62 -7.92 -17.58
CA ALA A 105 13.32 -7.74 -16.32
C ALA A 105 13.22 -8.99 -15.43
N THR A 106 12.05 -9.63 -15.40
CA THR A 106 11.82 -10.87 -14.63
C THR A 106 12.67 -12.04 -15.16
N GLU A 107 12.72 -12.20 -16.48
CA GLU A 107 13.56 -13.23 -17.13
C GLU A 107 15.05 -13.02 -16.81
N GLN A 108 15.54 -11.79 -16.87
CA GLN A 108 16.93 -11.46 -16.54
C GLN A 108 17.29 -11.81 -15.09
N VAL A 109 16.37 -11.56 -14.15
CA VAL A 109 16.56 -11.93 -12.74
C VAL A 109 16.58 -13.45 -12.58
N ALA A 110 15.68 -14.18 -13.24
CA ALA A 110 15.66 -15.64 -13.20
C ALA A 110 16.98 -16.23 -13.71
N THR A 111 17.48 -15.76 -14.87
CA THR A 111 18.77 -16.19 -15.41
C THR A 111 19.93 -15.84 -14.47
N TYR A 112 19.93 -14.67 -13.84
CA TYR A 112 20.96 -14.29 -12.89
C TYR A 112 20.98 -15.21 -11.66
N ILE A 113 19.81 -15.60 -11.14
CA ILE A 113 19.70 -16.54 -10.02
C ILE A 113 20.25 -17.91 -10.42
N GLU A 114 19.87 -18.44 -11.58
CA GLU A 114 20.38 -19.72 -12.09
C GLU A 114 21.91 -19.71 -12.24
N LEU A 115 22.47 -18.64 -12.79
CA LEU A 115 23.93 -18.48 -12.91
C LEU A 115 24.61 -18.44 -11.54
N LYS A 116 24.03 -17.71 -10.57
CA LYS A 116 24.57 -17.63 -9.21
C LYS A 116 24.54 -18.99 -8.51
N VAL A 117 23.46 -19.74 -8.65
CA VAL A 117 23.33 -21.10 -8.10
C VAL A 117 24.38 -22.03 -8.72
N ALA A 118 24.54 -22.02 -10.05
CA ALA A 118 25.54 -22.83 -10.74
C ALA A 118 26.98 -22.49 -10.33
N THR A 119 27.27 -21.23 -9.99
CA THR A 119 28.61 -20.84 -9.51
C THR A 119 28.87 -21.15 -8.04
N ASN A 120 27.82 -21.28 -7.22
CA ASN A 120 27.94 -21.61 -5.79
C ASN A 120 28.16 -23.11 -5.53
N ASP A 121 28.02 -23.97 -6.53
CA ASP A 121 28.30 -25.42 -6.44
C ASP A 121 29.80 -25.76 -6.35
N LYS A 122 30.68 -24.75 -6.34
CA LYS A 122 32.11 -24.90 -6.00
C LYS A 122 32.39 -24.49 -4.55
N HIS A 123 31.49 -24.82 -3.63
CA HIS A 123 31.81 -24.69 -2.21
C HIS A 123 32.77 -25.82 -1.83
N GLU A 124 34.07 -25.49 -1.77
CA GLU A 124 35.02 -26.28 -0.97
C GLU A 124 34.40 -26.49 0.41
N PRO A 125 34.41 -27.71 0.94
CA PRO A 125 33.79 -28.01 2.23
C PRO A 125 34.39 -27.07 3.29
N THR A 126 33.54 -26.19 3.82
CA THR A 126 33.90 -25.34 4.95
C THR A 126 34.48 -26.24 6.04
N PRO A 127 35.73 -26.00 6.50
CA PRO A 127 36.31 -26.82 7.55
C PRO A 127 35.39 -26.78 8.77
N ALA A 128 35.10 -27.96 9.32
CA ALA A 128 34.18 -28.17 10.41
C ALA A 128 34.44 -27.13 11.53
N ILE A 129 33.50 -26.21 11.69
CA ILE A 129 33.47 -25.30 12.83
C ILE A 129 33.07 -26.17 14.03
N THR A 130 34.05 -26.46 14.89
CA THR A 130 33.80 -27.10 16.18
C THR A 130 32.99 -26.13 17.04
N ASN A 131 31.80 -26.57 17.45
CA ASN A 131 30.89 -25.82 18.29
C ASN A 131 31.44 -25.71 19.72
N ASP A 132 32.29 -24.72 19.96
CA ASP A 132 32.63 -24.24 21.30
C ASP A 132 32.18 -22.77 21.43
N ALA A 133 30.88 -22.55 21.56
CA ALA A 133 30.33 -21.24 21.95
C ALA A 133 28.93 -21.38 22.56
N GLU A 134 28.87 -22.00 23.74
CA GLU A 134 27.84 -21.65 24.71
C GLU A 134 28.04 -20.19 25.16
N SER A 135 26.92 -19.51 25.42
CA SER A 135 26.83 -18.32 26.28
C SER A 135 27.35 -16.99 25.71
N ILE A 136 26.55 -16.32 24.88
CA ILE A 136 26.41 -14.85 24.97
C ILE A 136 24.91 -14.47 24.95
N ALA A 137 24.41 -14.36 26.17
CA ALA A 137 23.29 -13.59 26.71
C ALA A 137 22.33 -12.84 25.77
N SER A 138 21.04 -13.12 25.98
CA SER A 138 19.84 -12.48 25.43
C SER A 138 19.48 -11.11 26.04
N ASP A 139 20.40 -10.45 26.75
CA ASP A 139 20.05 -9.29 27.58
C ASP A 139 20.15 -7.92 26.87
N ASP A 140 20.72 -7.87 25.67
CA ASP A 140 20.96 -6.59 24.97
C ASP A 140 19.73 -6.08 24.17
N PHE A 141 18.75 -6.95 23.91
CA PHE A 141 17.60 -6.56 23.08
C PHE A 141 16.53 -5.78 23.85
N ALA A 142 16.26 -6.14 25.12
CA ALA A 142 15.26 -5.48 25.95
C ALA A 142 15.65 -4.04 26.33
N SER A 143 16.96 -3.77 26.49
CA SER A 143 17.47 -2.43 26.79
C SER A 143 17.38 -1.45 25.61
N ARG A 144 17.41 -1.96 24.36
CA ARG A 144 17.32 -1.09 23.16
C ARG A 144 15.88 -0.66 22.85
N LEU A 145 14.89 -1.47 23.22
CA LEU A 145 13.46 -1.17 23.03
C LEU A 145 12.95 -0.06 23.97
N SER A 146 13.48 0.02 25.20
CA SER A 146 13.10 1.06 26.17
C SER A 146 13.72 2.44 25.89
N ALA A 147 14.76 2.51 25.05
CA ALA A 147 15.35 3.78 24.60
C ALA A 147 14.57 4.46 23.46
N LEU A 148 13.75 3.72 22.72
CA LEU A 148 12.99 4.23 21.58
C LEU A 148 11.65 4.90 21.96
N THR A 149 11.08 4.56 23.12
CA THR A 149 9.78 5.12 23.56
C THR A 149 9.88 6.47 24.26
N LYS A 150 11.08 6.95 24.59
CA LYS A 150 11.27 8.24 25.30
C LYS A 150 11.45 9.46 24.39
N LYS A 151 11.31 9.34 23.06
CA LYS A 151 11.70 10.41 22.11
C LYS A 151 10.57 11.04 21.30
N THR A 152 9.31 10.85 21.67
CA THR A 152 8.15 11.39 20.92
C THR A 152 7.39 12.56 21.56
N ASP A 153 7.88 13.15 22.66
CA ASP A 153 7.27 14.35 23.28
C ASP A 153 8.04 15.65 22.97
N SER A 154 8.34 15.92 21.70
CA SER A 154 8.77 17.26 21.28
C SER A 154 7.72 17.85 20.34
N GLY A 155 6.97 18.80 20.88
CA GLY A 155 5.86 19.49 20.24
C GLY A 155 6.20 20.00 18.85
N TRP A 156 5.43 19.53 17.87
CA TRP A 156 5.39 20.11 16.54
C TRP A 156 4.32 21.20 16.53
N THR A 157 4.72 22.46 16.73
CA THR A 157 3.88 23.64 16.51
C THR A 157 4.20 24.21 15.12
N GLY A 158 3.90 23.44 14.08
CA GLY A 158 4.06 23.87 12.69
C GLY A 158 2.78 24.56 12.20
N GLN A 159 2.70 25.88 12.35
CA GLN A 159 1.68 26.70 11.71
C GLN A 159 2.12 26.93 10.24
N PRO A 160 1.32 26.57 9.22
CA PRO A 160 1.70 26.84 7.84
C PRO A 160 1.52 28.34 7.53
N ASP A 161 2.59 28.98 7.07
CA ASP A 161 2.54 30.32 6.49
C ASP A 161 1.72 30.29 5.19
N ILE A 162 0.54 30.92 5.22
CA ILE A 162 -0.26 31.21 4.03
C ILE A 162 0.23 32.53 3.46
N PRO A 163 0.80 32.59 2.24
CA PRO A 163 1.06 33.86 1.59
C PRO A 163 -0.26 34.51 1.18
N ALA A 164 -0.51 35.71 1.70
CA ALA A 164 -1.59 36.56 1.25
C ALA A 164 -1.23 37.17 -0.12
N GLY A 165 -1.99 36.80 -1.15
CA GLY A 165 -2.18 37.63 -2.35
C GLY A 165 -1.47 37.15 -3.61
N ALA A 166 -2.29 36.77 -4.60
CA ALA A 166 -2.28 37.31 -5.97
C ALA A 166 -3.62 36.95 -6.64
#